data_AF-A0A1Q3MT58-F1
#
_entry.id   AF-A0A1Q3MT58-F1
#
_cell.length_a   1.000
_cell.length_b   1.000
_cell.length_c   1.000
_cell.angle_alpha   90.00
_cell.angle_beta   90.00
_cell.angle_gamma   90.00
#
_symmetry.space_group_name_H-M   'P 1'
#
loop_
_entity.id
_entity.type
_entity.pdbx_description
1 polymer ?
#
loop_
_entity_poly.entity_id
_entity_poly.type
_entity_poly.pdbx_seq_one_letter_code
_entity_poly.pdbx_strand_id
1 'polypeptide(L)'
;MNNQIKAFLQCSAVAACMSFTSLSHADIKSMNQFYNNPASAPKVTRCKGNINCNAFYALSKEWQVIPKNYKLDGYRLRSFIEDNDGDSLNRDFAPPQQDRAYQILEAGAFTYKEKARNDADFLIFVKGLAVLHYIDRSQ
;
A
#
# COMPACT_ATOMS: atom_id res chain seq x y z
N MET A 1 -69.07 11.26 -13.14
CA MET A 1 -68.50 12.35 -12.32
C MET A 1 -67.48 11.76 -11.36
N ASN A 2 -66.24 12.24 -11.46
CA ASN A 2 -65.08 12.18 -10.53
C ASN A 2 -64.66 10.83 -9.94
N ASN A 3 -63.52 10.27 -10.38
CA ASN A 3 -62.13 10.62 -10.02
C ASN A 3 -61.76 10.20 -8.59
N GLN A 4 -60.68 9.41 -8.52
CA GLN A 4 -59.53 9.49 -7.59
C GLN A 4 -59.05 8.06 -7.27
N ILE A 5 -58.27 7.48 -8.19
CA ILE A 5 -57.42 6.31 -7.90
C ILE A 5 -56.31 6.82 -6.98
N LYS A 6 -56.39 6.45 -5.70
CA LYS A 6 -55.35 6.80 -4.71
C LYS A 6 -54.09 6.00 -5.00
N ALA A 7 -53.13 6.64 -5.66
CA ALA A 7 -51.75 6.19 -5.71
C ALA A 7 -51.11 6.43 -4.32
N PHE A 8 -50.78 5.35 -3.62
CA PHE A 8 -49.87 5.37 -2.47
C PHE A 8 -48.79 4.31 -2.69
N LEU A 9 -47.83 4.65 -3.55
CA LEU A 9 -46.52 4.02 -3.57
C LEU A 9 -45.68 4.78 -2.54
N GLN A 10 -45.56 4.22 -1.34
CA GLN A 10 -44.64 4.72 -0.32
C GLN A 10 -43.65 3.62 0.07
N CYS A 11 -42.41 4.08 0.25
CA CYS A 11 -41.29 3.41 0.91
C CYS A 11 -40.43 2.46 0.05
N SER A 12 -39.73 3.06 -0.92
CA SER A 12 -38.41 2.58 -1.33
C SER A 12 -37.43 2.73 -0.15
N ALA A 13 -37.32 1.72 0.70
CA ALA A 13 -36.18 1.58 1.60
C ALA A 13 -35.07 0.85 0.83
N VAL A 14 -34.29 1.59 0.04
CA VAL A 14 -33.01 1.07 -0.45
C VAL A 14 -32.09 1.06 0.76
N ALA A 15 -32.05 -0.07 1.47
CA ALA A 15 -30.99 -0.36 2.41
C ALA A 15 -29.70 -0.42 1.60
N ALA A 16 -28.97 0.69 1.57
CA ALA A 16 -27.60 0.71 1.08
C ALA A 16 -26.80 -0.16 2.06
N CYS A 17 -26.67 -1.45 1.73
CA CYS A 17 -25.66 -2.30 2.34
C CYS A 17 -24.35 -1.57 2.11
N MET A 18 -23.83 -0.97 3.19
CA MET A 18 -22.45 -0.51 3.23
C MET A 18 -21.62 -1.78 3.09
N SER A 19 -21.30 -2.11 1.84
CA SER A 19 -20.35 -3.14 1.51
C SER A 19 -19.03 -2.70 2.12
N PHE A 20 -18.76 -3.18 3.33
CA PHE A 20 -17.40 -3.28 3.81
C PHE A 20 -16.66 -4.04 2.73
N THR A 21 -15.86 -3.33 1.93
CA THR A 21 -14.92 -3.96 1.03
C THR A 21 -13.97 -4.70 1.95
N SER A 22 -14.26 -5.98 2.22
CA SER A 22 -13.29 -6.90 2.77
C SER A 22 -12.09 -6.78 1.84
N LEU A 23 -10.98 -6.27 2.37
CA LEU A 23 -9.66 -6.50 1.79
C LEU A 23 -9.65 -7.96 1.38
N SER A 24 -9.62 -8.25 0.07
CA SER A 24 -9.69 -9.63 -0.33
C SER A 24 -8.46 -10.30 0.30
N HIS A 25 -8.64 -11.48 0.89
CA HIS A 25 -7.52 -12.22 1.48
C HIS A 25 -6.41 -12.49 0.44
N ALA A 26 -6.72 -12.35 -0.86
CA ALA A 26 -5.77 -12.45 -1.96
C ALA A 26 -4.81 -11.24 -2.06
N ASP A 27 -5.26 -10.03 -1.73
CA ASP A 27 -4.45 -8.81 -1.90
C ASP A 27 -3.35 -8.70 -0.83
N ILE A 28 -3.62 -9.14 0.40
CA ILE A 28 -2.58 -9.23 1.46
C ILE A 28 -1.61 -10.38 1.17
N LYS A 29 -2.09 -11.45 0.52
CA LYS A 29 -1.28 -12.62 0.19
C LYS A 29 -0.15 -12.30 -0.80
N SER A 30 -0.37 -11.41 -1.77
CA SER A 30 0.68 -11.02 -2.73
C SER A 30 1.84 -10.28 -2.03
N MET A 31 1.53 -9.33 -1.15
CA MET A 31 2.53 -8.62 -0.35
C MET A 31 3.29 -9.58 0.60
N ASN A 32 2.56 -10.48 1.26
CA ASN A 32 3.15 -11.45 2.17
C ASN A 32 4.07 -12.46 1.49
N GLN A 33 3.90 -12.74 0.20
CA GLN A 33 4.80 -13.60 -0.55
C GLN A 33 6.23 -13.03 -0.59
N PHE A 34 6.37 -11.77 -1.01
CA PHE A 34 7.69 -11.13 -1.10
C PHE A 34 8.22 -10.71 0.27
N TYR A 35 7.32 -10.32 1.18
CA TYR A 35 7.70 -10.01 2.55
C TYR A 35 8.26 -11.23 3.26
N ASN A 36 7.56 -12.38 3.27
CA ASN A 36 8.01 -13.57 4.01
C ASN A 36 9.08 -14.38 3.29
N ASN A 37 9.12 -14.30 1.96
CA ASN A 37 10.12 -14.97 1.14
C ASN A 37 10.71 -14.00 0.10
N PRO A 38 11.65 -13.12 0.50
CA PRO A 38 12.29 -12.16 -0.40
C PRO A 38 12.92 -12.80 -1.65
N ALA A 39 13.39 -14.04 -1.56
CA ALA A 39 13.97 -14.78 -2.68
C ALA A 39 12.96 -15.12 -3.79
N SER A 40 11.66 -15.05 -3.50
CA SER A 40 10.60 -15.24 -4.50
C SER A 40 10.39 -14.02 -5.40
N ALA A 41 10.98 -12.87 -5.06
CA ALA A 41 10.84 -11.66 -5.85
C ALA A 41 11.59 -11.77 -7.19
N PRO A 42 11.01 -11.30 -8.30
CA PRO A 42 11.69 -11.24 -9.59
C PRO A 42 12.98 -10.43 -9.51
N LYS A 43 14.02 -10.87 -10.22
CA LYS A 43 15.29 -10.14 -10.28
C LYS A 43 15.13 -8.82 -11.04
N VAL A 44 15.63 -7.75 -10.44
CA VAL A 44 15.64 -6.40 -11.04
C VAL A 44 17.08 -6.00 -11.30
N THR A 45 17.40 -5.58 -12.52
CA THR A 45 18.76 -5.17 -12.90
C THR A 45 19.34 -4.10 -11.97
N ARG A 46 18.49 -3.14 -11.54
CA ARG A 46 18.85 -2.06 -10.61
C ARG A 46 19.41 -2.59 -9.27
N CYS A 47 18.88 -3.73 -8.80
CA CYS A 47 19.22 -4.34 -7.53
C CYS A 47 20.46 -5.24 -7.57
N LYS A 48 21.04 -5.51 -8.76
CA LYS A 48 22.30 -6.25 -8.95
C LYS A 48 22.35 -7.59 -8.18
N GLY A 49 21.22 -8.30 -8.11
CA GLY A 49 21.13 -9.59 -7.41
C GLY A 49 20.90 -9.51 -5.90
N ASN A 50 20.81 -8.32 -5.29
CA ASN A 50 20.42 -8.18 -3.89
C ASN A 50 18.95 -8.62 -3.72
N ILE A 51 18.75 -9.69 -2.98
CA ILE A 51 17.44 -10.33 -2.75
C ILE A 51 16.47 -9.37 -2.06
N ASN A 52 16.92 -8.63 -1.05
CA ASN A 52 16.08 -7.69 -0.29
C ASN A 52 15.69 -6.47 -1.13
N CYS A 53 16.57 -5.99 -2.00
CA CYS A 53 16.24 -4.93 -2.97
C CYS A 53 15.20 -5.42 -3.99
N ASN A 54 15.34 -6.65 -4.51
CA ASN A 54 14.34 -7.22 -5.43
C ASN A 54 12.97 -7.32 -4.74
N ALA A 55 12.94 -7.78 -3.49
CA ALA A 55 11.73 -7.85 -2.68
C ALA A 55 11.13 -6.46 -2.44
N PHE A 56 11.95 -5.46 -2.09
CA PHE A 56 11.48 -4.08 -1.93
C PHE A 56 10.85 -3.54 -3.23
N TYR A 57 11.50 -3.76 -4.38
CA TYR A 57 10.95 -3.35 -5.66
C TYR A 57 9.62 -4.05 -5.96
N ALA A 58 9.53 -5.37 -5.72
CA ALA A 58 8.29 -6.11 -5.91
C ALA A 58 7.18 -5.58 -5.01
N LEU A 59 7.45 -5.39 -3.71
CA LEU A 59 6.53 -4.79 -2.75
C LEU A 59 6.06 -3.40 -3.18
N SER A 60 6.94 -2.55 -3.73
CA SER A 60 6.56 -1.22 -4.22
C SER A 60 5.50 -1.26 -5.34
N LYS A 61 5.35 -2.38 -6.05
CA LYS A 61 4.29 -2.57 -7.05
C LYS A 61 2.93 -2.86 -6.43
N GLU A 62 2.92 -3.41 -5.23
CA GLU A 62 1.70 -3.78 -4.49
C GLU A 62 1.05 -2.60 -3.76
N TRP A 63 1.56 -1.37 -3.91
CA TRP A 63 1.02 -0.17 -3.24
C TRP A 63 -0.48 0.04 -3.45
N GLN A 64 -1.02 -0.45 -4.57
CA GLN A 64 -2.45 -0.36 -4.91
C GLN A 64 -3.34 -1.21 -4.01
N VAL A 65 -2.77 -2.15 -3.25
CA VAL A 65 -3.50 -2.95 -2.26
C VAL A 65 -3.88 -2.12 -1.04
N ILE A 66 -3.05 -1.15 -0.63
CA ILE A 66 -3.30 -0.30 0.55
C ILE A 66 -4.65 0.42 0.37
N PRO A 67 -5.66 0.28 1.23
CA PRO A 67 -6.94 0.97 1.04
C PRO A 67 -6.78 2.49 0.87
N LYS A 68 -7.58 3.12 -0.01
CA LYS A 68 -7.52 4.57 -0.26
C LYS A 68 -7.73 5.41 1.01
N ASN A 69 -8.50 4.88 1.96
CA ASN A 69 -8.81 5.50 3.24
C ASN A 69 -7.97 4.97 4.41
N TYR A 70 -6.97 4.11 4.17
CA TYR A 70 -6.09 3.62 5.22
C TYR A 70 -5.33 4.77 5.88
N LYS A 71 -5.34 4.79 7.21
CA LYS A 71 -4.67 5.82 8.01
C LYS A 71 -3.46 5.25 8.73
N LEU A 72 -2.32 5.91 8.58
CA LEU A 72 -1.13 5.74 9.40
C LEU A 72 -1.11 6.89 10.42
N ASP A 73 -1.38 6.57 11.68
CA ASP A 73 -1.45 7.51 12.81
C ASP A 73 -2.22 8.82 12.49
N GLY A 74 -3.39 8.67 11.85
CA GLY A 74 -4.28 9.78 11.50
C GLY A 74 -4.11 10.34 10.09
N TYR A 75 -2.98 10.07 9.42
CA TYR A 75 -2.67 10.54 8.06
C TYR A 75 -3.04 9.49 7.02
N ARG A 76 -3.53 9.90 5.85
CA ARG A 76 -3.81 8.94 4.76
C ARG A 76 -2.49 8.44 4.19
N LEU A 77 -2.19 7.15 4.31
CA LEU A 77 -0.90 6.62 3.87
C LEU A 77 -0.63 6.85 2.37
N ARG A 78 -1.68 6.80 1.54
CA ARG A 78 -1.54 7.06 0.09
C ARG A 78 -1.19 8.50 -0.25
N SER A 79 -1.43 9.49 0.62
CA SER A 79 -1.08 10.88 0.28
C SER A 79 0.44 11.05 0.15
N PHE A 80 1.24 10.36 0.96
CA PHE A 80 2.71 10.36 0.78
C PHE A 80 3.13 9.86 -0.59
N ILE A 81 2.43 8.86 -1.15
CA ILE A 81 2.69 8.36 -2.51
C ILE A 81 2.28 9.40 -3.57
N GLU A 82 1.12 10.03 -3.38
CA GLU A 82 0.58 11.06 -4.27
C GLU A 82 1.49 12.30 -4.33
N ASP A 83 2.05 12.68 -3.18
CA ASP A 83 2.94 13.82 -3.02
C ASP A 83 4.43 13.46 -3.28
N ASN A 84 4.72 12.18 -3.51
CA ASN A 84 6.08 11.63 -3.60
C ASN A 84 6.97 11.99 -2.38
N ASP A 85 6.39 11.98 -1.17
CA ASP A 85 7.02 12.39 0.08
C ASP A 85 7.43 11.17 0.94
N GLY A 86 8.49 10.49 0.53
CA GLY A 86 9.07 9.38 1.29
C GLY A 86 9.90 9.82 2.49
N ASP A 87 10.41 11.05 2.49
CA ASP A 87 11.25 11.55 3.58
C ASP A 87 10.42 11.87 4.82
N SER A 88 9.25 12.51 4.67
CA SER A 88 8.34 12.70 5.80
C SER A 88 7.76 11.37 6.27
N LEU A 89 7.40 10.47 5.34
CA LEU A 89 6.94 9.12 5.73
C LEU A 89 8.00 8.38 6.56
N ASN A 90 9.28 8.47 6.20
CA ASN A 90 10.37 7.79 6.92
C ASN A 90 10.78 8.50 8.23
N ARG A 91 10.66 9.82 8.30
CA ARG A 91 11.08 10.63 9.46
C ARG A 91 9.99 10.70 10.53
N ASP A 92 8.76 10.95 10.11
CA ASP A 92 7.66 11.30 11.01
C ASP A 92 6.95 10.04 11.54
N PHE A 93 7.20 8.88 10.93
CA PHE A 93 6.68 7.59 11.36
C PHE A 93 7.83 6.63 11.60
N ALA A 94 7.77 5.90 12.73
CA ALA A 94 8.78 4.90 13.03
C ALA A 94 8.81 3.86 11.89
N PRO A 95 9.99 3.60 11.29
CA PRO A 95 10.12 2.63 10.22
C PRO A 95 9.71 1.25 10.73
N PRO A 96 9.29 0.35 9.83
CA PRO A 96 8.99 -1.04 10.16
C PRO A 96 10.11 -1.69 10.99
N GLN A 97 9.78 -2.18 12.18
CA GLN A 97 10.76 -2.64 13.18
C GLN A 97 11.05 -4.15 13.11
N GLN A 98 10.25 -4.91 12.36
CA GLN A 98 10.56 -6.33 12.17
C GLN A 98 11.89 -6.46 11.41
N ASP A 99 12.81 -7.30 11.89
CA ASP A 99 14.15 -7.51 11.29
C ASP A 99 14.09 -7.65 9.76
N ARG A 100 13.10 -8.40 9.28
CA ARG A 100 12.91 -8.62 7.86
C ARG A 100 12.43 -7.37 7.12
N ALA A 101 11.46 -6.65 7.67
CA ALA A 101 10.99 -5.39 7.10
C ALA A 101 12.12 -4.37 7.03
N TYR A 102 12.94 -4.29 8.08
CA TYR A 102 14.09 -3.41 8.15
C TYR A 102 15.15 -3.76 7.10
N GLN A 103 15.51 -5.04 6.95
CA GLN A 103 16.46 -5.48 5.91
C GLN A 103 15.97 -5.20 4.48
N ILE A 104 14.67 -5.37 4.23
CA ILE A 104 14.04 -5.03 2.95
C ILE A 104 14.07 -3.52 2.71
N LEU A 105 13.71 -2.73 3.74
CA LEU A 105 13.74 -1.27 3.70
C LEU A 105 15.14 -0.74 3.39
N GLU A 106 16.16 -1.17 4.13
CA GLU A 106 17.54 -0.71 3.95
C GLU A 106 18.05 -0.96 2.52
N ALA A 107 17.83 -2.17 1.98
CA ALA A 107 18.25 -2.50 0.62
C ALA A 107 17.50 -1.67 -0.44
N GLY A 108 16.22 -1.38 -0.18
CA GLY A 108 15.39 -0.51 -1.01
C GLY A 108 15.84 0.95 -0.96
N ALA A 109 16.02 1.50 0.24
CA ALA A 109 16.45 2.87 0.49
C ALA A 109 17.82 3.15 -0.15
N PHE A 110 18.80 2.26 0.03
CA PHE A 110 20.10 2.39 -0.62
C PHE A 110 19.98 2.53 -2.16
N THR A 111 19.06 1.80 -2.78
CA THR A 111 18.93 1.75 -4.25
C THR A 111 18.04 2.86 -4.82
N TYR A 112 16.91 3.14 -4.16
CA TYR A 112 15.82 3.96 -4.69
C TYR A 112 15.65 5.29 -3.95
N LYS A 113 16.32 5.50 -2.81
CA LYS A 113 16.41 6.80 -2.11
C LYS A 113 17.81 7.40 -2.29
N GLU A 114 18.83 6.74 -1.74
CA GLU A 114 20.21 7.28 -1.71
C GLU A 114 20.84 7.34 -3.10
N LYS A 115 20.57 6.34 -3.95
CA LYS A 115 21.05 6.25 -5.33
C LYS A 115 19.98 6.55 -6.36
N ALA A 116 18.92 7.25 -5.97
CA ALA A 116 17.85 7.66 -6.87
C ALA A 116 18.43 8.46 -8.05
N ARG A 117 18.02 8.13 -9.27
CA ARG A 117 18.44 8.87 -10.48
C ARG A 117 17.46 9.97 -10.87
N ASN A 118 16.23 9.88 -10.40
CA ASN A 118 15.11 10.74 -10.74
C ASN A 118 13.93 10.48 -9.78
N ASP A 119 12.88 11.28 -9.92
CA ASP A 119 11.66 11.18 -9.11
C ASP A 119 10.96 9.83 -9.25
N ALA A 120 11.11 9.14 -10.39
CA ALA A 120 10.52 7.81 -10.58
C ALA A 120 11.24 6.74 -9.76
N ASP A 121 12.56 6.82 -9.62
CA ASP A 121 13.33 5.99 -8.68
C ASP A 121 12.92 6.33 -7.23
N PHE A 122 12.78 7.61 -6.88
CA PHE A 122 12.33 8.00 -5.53
C PHE A 122 10.90 7.54 -5.23
N LEU A 123 9.98 7.60 -6.20
CA LEU A 123 8.62 7.11 -6.04
C LEU A 123 8.54 5.60 -5.78
N ILE A 124 9.51 4.83 -6.27
CA ILE A 124 9.64 3.41 -5.89
C ILE A 124 9.96 3.29 -4.40
N PHE A 125 10.84 4.14 -3.87
CA PHE A 125 11.12 4.21 -2.44
C PHE A 125 9.86 4.54 -1.63
N VAL A 126 9.12 5.60 -2.00
CA VAL A 126 7.91 6.00 -1.28
C VAL A 126 6.86 4.88 -1.27
N LYS A 127 6.62 4.25 -2.42
CA LYS A 127 5.67 3.13 -2.54
C LYS A 127 6.09 1.92 -1.72
N GLY A 128 7.36 1.54 -1.77
CA GLY A 128 7.88 0.40 -1.01
C GLY A 128 7.79 0.63 0.49
N LEU A 129 8.19 1.82 0.96
CA LEU A 129 8.07 2.20 2.37
C LEU A 129 6.62 2.17 2.85
N ALA A 130 5.69 2.74 2.07
CA ALA A 130 4.26 2.70 2.39
C ALA A 130 3.73 1.26 2.51
N VAL A 131 4.12 0.37 1.60
CA VAL A 131 3.72 -1.05 1.66
C VAL A 131 4.28 -1.72 2.91
N LEU A 132 5.53 -1.46 3.28
CA LEU A 132 6.10 -2.04 4.50
C LEU A 132 5.39 -1.52 5.77
N HIS A 133 5.05 -0.23 5.85
CA HIS A 133 4.23 0.28 6.95
C HIS A 133 2.86 -0.39 7.02
N TYR A 134 2.24 -0.63 5.87
CA TYR A 134 0.95 -1.29 5.80
C TYR A 134 1.02 -2.75 6.28
N ILE A 135 2.02 -3.52 5.82
CA ILE A 135 2.23 -4.90 6.26
C ILE A 135 2.50 -4.99 7.76
N ASP A 136 3.43 -4.17 8.26
CA ASP A 136 3.91 -4.19 9.65
C ASP A 136 2.78 -3.93 10.67
N ARG A 137 1.78 -3.12 10.29
CA ARG A 137 0.67 -2.70 11.17
C ARG A 137 -0.65 -3.42 10.87
N SER A 138 -0.69 -4.27 9.84
CA SER A 138 -1.87 -5.08 9.50
C SER A 138 -1.75 -6.54 9.95
N GLN A 139 -0.66 -6.90 10.64
CA GLN A 139 -0.43 -8.23 11.23
C GLN A 139 -0.96 -8.30 12.66
#